data_AF-X1USF5-F1
#
_entry.id   AF-X1USF5-F1
#
_cell.length_a   1.000
_cell.length_b   1.000
_cell.length_c   1.000
_cell.angle_alpha   90.00
_cell.angle_beta   90.00
_cell.angle_gamma   90.00
#
_symmetry.space_group_name_H-M   'P 1'
#
loop_
_entity.id
_entity.type
_entity.pdbx_description
1 polymer ?
#
loop_
_entity_poly.entity_id
_entity_poly.type
_entity_poly.pdbx_seq_one_letter_code
_entity_poly.pdbx_strand_id
1 'polypeptide(L)'
;ITSAIGGAYAASSGADFLCYVTAGEHLRLPTLEDVRQGVVVARIAAHIGDISKGVKGAMDWDTEMAEMRKKRDWKKQVELAIDPALAQKMRAASKPHLSDVCTMCGKYCALKIVDEALKLRP
;
A
#
# COMPACT_ATOMS: atom_id res chain seq x y z
N ILE A 1 2.76 13.64 5.95
CA ILE A 1 3.32 12.49 6.73
C ILE A 1 3.05 12.68 8.22
N THR A 2 3.57 13.74 8.84
CA THR A 2 3.37 14.04 10.27
C THR A 2 1.89 13.99 10.68
N SER A 3 1.02 14.65 9.92
CA SER A 3 -0.44 14.62 10.11
C SER A 3 -1.07 13.24 9.99
N ALA A 4 -0.53 12.36 9.15
CA ALA A 4 -1.07 11.02 8.92
C ALA A 4 -0.78 10.08 10.11
N ILE A 5 0.36 10.26 10.77
CA ILE A 5 0.70 9.54 12.00
C ILE A 5 -0.31 9.88 13.09
N GLY A 6 -0.51 11.18 13.34
CA GLY A 6 -1.51 11.66 14.31
C GLY A 6 -2.94 11.30 13.89
N GLY A 7 -3.25 11.40 12.60
CA GLY A 7 -4.56 11.08 12.04
C GLY A 7 -4.91 9.60 12.17
N ALA A 8 -3.95 8.69 11.96
CA ALA A 8 -4.15 7.27 12.19
C ALA A 8 -4.47 7.00 13.66
N TYR A 9 -3.67 7.56 14.59
CA TYR A 9 -3.93 7.44 16.03
C TYR A 9 -5.29 8.01 16.45
N ALA A 10 -5.66 9.18 15.93
CA ALA A 10 -6.94 9.82 16.21
C ALA A 10 -8.11 8.96 15.67
N ALA A 11 -8.02 8.45 14.45
CA ALA A 11 -9.02 7.58 13.86
C ALA A 11 -9.17 6.25 14.64
N SER A 12 -8.05 5.65 15.06
CA SER A 12 -8.06 4.48 15.96
C SER A 12 -8.71 4.78 17.32
N SER A 13 -8.65 6.04 17.77
CA SER A 13 -9.22 6.51 19.04
C SER A 13 -10.67 7.02 18.90
N GLY A 14 -11.29 6.89 17.72
CA GLY A 14 -12.70 7.23 17.50
C GLY A 14 -12.96 8.52 16.75
N ALA A 15 -11.96 9.16 16.13
CA ALA A 15 -12.23 10.24 15.19
C ALA A 15 -12.90 9.69 13.91
N ASP A 16 -14.06 10.26 13.56
CA ASP A 16 -14.85 9.83 12.40
C ASP A 16 -14.40 10.47 11.08
N PHE A 17 -13.64 11.57 11.15
CA PHE A 17 -13.21 12.33 9.98
C PHE A 17 -11.78 12.84 10.12
N LEU A 18 -11.01 12.71 9.03
CA LEU A 18 -9.65 13.25 8.91
C LEU A 18 -9.58 14.27 7.78
N CYS A 19 -9.26 15.52 8.11
CA CYS A 19 -8.86 16.49 7.10
C CYS A 19 -7.44 16.14 6.62
N TYR A 20 -7.27 15.94 5.32
CA TYR A 20 -5.96 15.69 4.74
C TYR A 20 -5.03 16.91 4.86
N VAL A 21 -3.72 16.67 4.83
CA VAL A 21 -2.69 17.72 4.82
C VAL A 21 -1.75 17.44 3.65
N THR A 22 -1.56 18.44 2.79
CA THR A 22 -0.73 18.29 1.59
C THR A 22 0.75 18.51 1.92
N ALA A 23 1.65 18.10 1.02
CA ALA A 23 3.08 18.38 1.17
C ALA A 23 3.41 19.89 1.06
N GLY A 24 2.50 20.69 0.50
CA GLY A 24 2.64 22.15 0.41
C GLY A 24 2.23 22.90 1.68
N GLU A 25 1.65 22.22 2.67
CA GLU A 25 1.20 22.86 3.91
C GLU A 25 2.31 23.70 4.56
N HIS A 26 2.00 24.95 4.92
CA HIS A 26 2.93 25.97 5.42
C HIS A 26 4.07 26.39 4.47
N LEU A 27 4.07 25.96 3.21
CA LEU A 27 5.13 26.27 2.24
C LEU A 27 4.61 27.01 1.00
N ARG A 28 3.49 26.54 0.41
CA ARG A 28 2.89 27.11 -0.80
C ARG A 28 1.48 26.57 -1.04
N LEU A 29 0.80 27.14 -2.04
CA LEU A 29 -0.40 26.51 -2.57
C LEU A 29 -0.07 25.12 -3.17
N PRO A 30 -0.90 24.09 -2.94
CA PRO A 30 -0.66 22.75 -3.41
C PRO A 30 -0.82 22.63 -4.93
N THR A 31 0.02 21.81 -5.55
CA THR A 31 -0.16 21.33 -6.92
C THR A 31 -1.16 20.17 -6.96
N LEU A 32 -1.56 19.75 -8.15
CA LEU A 32 -2.40 18.56 -8.34
C LEU A 32 -1.78 17.29 -7.72
N GLU A 33 -0.46 17.15 -7.80
CA GLU A 33 0.24 16.00 -7.20
C GLU A 33 0.24 16.09 -5.67
N ASP A 34 0.42 17.28 -5.09
CA ASP A 34 0.36 17.45 -3.63
C ASP A 34 -1.02 17.09 -3.07
N VAL A 35 -2.09 17.46 -3.80
CA VAL A 35 -3.47 17.10 -3.44
C VAL A 35 -3.65 15.59 -3.49
N ARG A 36 -3.26 14.95 -4.61
CA ARG A 36 -3.37 13.51 -4.80
C ARG A 36 -2.64 12.74 -3.69
N GLN A 37 -1.39 13.10 -3.41
CA GLN A 37 -0.58 12.48 -2.36
C GLN A 37 -1.20 12.68 -0.98
N GLY A 38 -1.66 13.89 -0.67
CA GLY A 38 -2.35 14.19 0.58
C GLY A 38 -3.57 13.28 0.79
N VAL A 39 -4.39 13.10 -0.26
CA VAL A 39 -5.61 12.27 -0.18
C VAL A 39 -5.24 10.80 0.03
N VAL A 40 -4.27 10.28 -0.72
CA VAL A 40 -3.81 8.88 -0.56
C VAL A 40 -3.28 8.66 0.85
N VAL A 41 -2.45 9.56 1.36
CA VAL A 41 -1.86 9.46 2.71
C VAL A 41 -2.93 9.55 3.81
N ALA A 42 -3.93 10.43 3.66
CA ALA A 42 -5.05 10.51 4.61
C ALA A 42 -5.93 9.26 4.56
N ARG A 43 -6.17 8.68 3.38
CA ARG A 43 -6.89 7.40 3.24
C ARG A 43 -6.16 6.24 3.90
N ILE A 44 -4.81 6.20 3.83
CA ILE A 44 -4.01 5.21 4.58
C ILE A 44 -4.24 5.38 6.08
N ALA A 45 -4.19 6.62 6.59
CA ALA A 45 -4.42 6.88 8.01
C ALA A 45 -5.84 6.45 8.47
N ALA A 46 -6.87 6.76 7.66
CA ALA A 46 -8.24 6.33 7.94
C ALA A 46 -8.37 4.80 7.96
N HIS A 47 -7.78 4.11 6.98
CA HIS A 47 -7.77 2.65 6.90
C HIS A 47 -7.09 1.98 8.10
N ILE A 48 -5.97 2.54 8.57
CA ILE A 48 -5.32 2.09 9.82
C ILE A 48 -6.29 2.23 11.01
N GLY A 49 -7.03 3.33 11.09
CA GLY A 49 -8.06 3.56 12.09
C GLY A 49 -9.16 2.49 12.03
N ASP A 50 -9.66 2.17 10.84
CA ASP A 50 -10.70 1.16 10.65
C ASP A 50 -10.24 -0.24 11.05
N ILE A 51 -9.02 -0.63 10.67
CA ILE A 51 -8.40 -1.87 11.15
C ILE A 51 -8.27 -1.88 12.68
N SER A 52 -7.78 -0.79 13.27
CA SER A 52 -7.56 -0.69 14.72
C SER A 52 -8.85 -0.81 15.53
N LYS A 53 -9.94 -0.23 15.01
CA LYS A 53 -11.29 -0.32 15.60
C LYS A 53 -11.96 -1.68 15.37
N GLY A 54 -11.37 -2.56 14.56
CA GLY A 54 -11.98 -3.85 14.20
C GLY A 54 -13.22 -3.69 13.31
N VAL A 55 -13.26 -2.67 12.46
CA VAL A 55 -14.36 -2.48 11.49
C VAL A 55 -14.47 -3.73 10.62
N LYS A 56 -15.67 -4.31 10.56
CA LYS A 56 -15.92 -5.55 9.82
C LYS A 56 -15.51 -5.39 8.36
N GLY A 57 -14.61 -6.27 7.90
CA GLY A 57 -14.13 -6.32 6.51
C GLY A 57 -12.98 -5.36 6.18
N ALA A 58 -12.55 -4.50 7.11
CA ALA A 58 -11.43 -3.60 6.86
C ALA A 58 -10.12 -4.36 6.59
N MET A 59 -9.86 -5.44 7.35
CA MET A 59 -8.66 -6.28 7.19
C MET A 59 -8.68 -7.16 5.92
N ASP A 60 -9.85 -7.36 5.31
CA ASP A 60 -9.98 -8.26 4.15
C ASP A 60 -9.16 -7.74 2.97
N TRP A 61 -9.12 -6.41 2.78
CA TRP A 61 -8.34 -5.77 1.73
C TRP A 61 -6.82 -6.02 1.88
N ASP A 62 -6.27 -5.88 3.09
CA ASP A 62 -4.86 -6.18 3.38
C ASP A 62 -4.54 -7.66 3.21
N THR A 63 -5.45 -8.53 3.63
CA THR A 63 -5.31 -9.97 3.49
C THR A 63 -5.24 -10.36 2.01
N GLU A 64 -6.17 -9.86 1.18
CA GLU A 64 -6.17 -10.11 -0.26
C GLU A 64 -4.89 -9.57 -0.93
N MET A 65 -4.47 -8.35 -0.58
CA MET A 65 -3.21 -7.75 -1.05
C MET A 65 -2.00 -8.62 -0.67
N ALA A 66 -1.95 -9.15 0.56
CA ALA A 66 -0.88 -10.01 1.03
C ALA A 66 -0.86 -11.36 0.29
N GLU A 67 -2.02 -11.95 0.02
CA GLU A 67 -2.14 -13.17 -0.77
C GLU A 67 -1.64 -12.98 -2.20
N MET A 68 -2.00 -11.88 -2.87
CA MET A 68 -1.52 -11.59 -4.23
C MET A 68 -0.02 -11.34 -4.26
N ARG A 69 0.55 -10.69 -3.23
CA ARG A 69 2.01 -10.56 -3.06
C ARG A 69 2.68 -11.93 -2.91
N LYS A 70 2.11 -12.83 -2.09
CA LYS A 70 2.63 -14.20 -1.92
C LYS A 70 2.65 -14.97 -3.24
N LYS A 71 1.53 -14.95 -3.97
CA LYS A 71 1.35 -15.57 -5.29
C LYS A 71 2.18 -14.89 -6.39
N ARG A 72 2.75 -13.72 -6.11
CA ARG A 72 3.46 -12.86 -7.07
C ARG A 72 2.56 -12.50 -8.27
N ASP A 73 1.26 -12.36 -8.02
CA ASP A 73 0.29 -11.85 -8.98
C ASP A 73 0.37 -10.32 -9.02
N TRP A 74 1.28 -9.82 -9.86
CA TRP A 74 1.54 -8.39 -9.99
C TRP A 74 0.33 -7.61 -10.49
N LYS A 75 -0.49 -8.23 -11.36
CA LYS A 75 -1.66 -7.56 -11.93
C LYS A 75 -2.68 -7.31 -10.83
N LYS A 76 -3.04 -8.34 -10.07
CA LYS A 76 -3.98 -8.23 -8.95
C LYS A 76 -3.43 -7.35 -7.82
N GLN A 77 -2.13 -7.45 -7.51
CA GLN A 77 -1.50 -6.58 -6.52
C GLN A 77 -1.62 -5.09 -6.90
N VAL A 78 -1.46 -4.75 -8.19
CA VAL A 78 -1.63 -3.37 -8.68
C VAL A 78 -3.11 -2.95 -8.62
N GLU A 79 -4.04 -3.81 -9.04
CA GLU A 79 -5.48 -3.55 -8.97
C GLU A 79 -5.93 -3.25 -7.53
N LEU A 80 -5.37 -3.95 -6.54
CA LEU A 80 -5.68 -3.78 -5.12
C LEU A 80 -4.94 -2.62 -4.46
N ALA A 81 -3.98 -1.98 -5.10
CA ALA A 81 -3.23 -0.88 -4.47
C ALA A 81 -4.14 0.31 -4.18
N ILE A 82 -3.90 1.04 -3.10
CA ILE A 82 -4.63 2.29 -2.80
C ILE A 82 -4.48 3.33 -3.91
N ASP A 83 -3.36 3.25 -4.63
CA ASP A 83 -3.07 4.02 -5.83
C ASP A 83 -2.53 3.08 -6.94
N PRO A 84 -3.42 2.48 -7.75
CA PRO A 84 -3.04 1.54 -8.80
C PRO A 84 -2.16 2.17 -9.88
N ALA A 85 -2.40 3.44 -10.23
CA ALA A 85 -1.64 4.13 -11.27
C ALA A 85 -0.18 4.33 -10.85
N LEU A 86 0.06 4.72 -9.61
CA LEU A 86 1.42 4.83 -9.07
C LEU A 86 2.08 3.45 -8.96
N ALA A 87 1.37 2.44 -8.43
CA ALA A 87 1.89 1.08 -8.31
C ALA A 87 2.31 0.49 -9.67
N GLN A 88 1.47 0.65 -10.69
CA GLN A 88 1.77 0.23 -12.06
C GLN A 88 3.00 0.95 -12.61
N LYS A 89 3.07 2.28 -12.44
CA LYS A 89 4.21 3.09 -12.90
C LYS A 89 5.52 2.62 -12.25
N MET A 90 5.52 2.38 -10.93
CA MET A 90 6.70 1.91 -10.21
C MET A 90 7.14 0.51 -10.63
N ARG A 91 6.19 -0.42 -10.85
CA ARG A 91 6.49 -1.76 -11.36
C ARG A 91 7.05 -1.72 -12.78
N ALA A 92 6.49 -0.87 -13.64
CA ALA A 92 6.94 -0.75 -15.03
C ALA A 92 8.33 -0.12 -15.16
N ALA A 93 8.72 0.74 -14.20
CA ALA A 93 10.03 1.41 -14.19
C ALA A 93 11.21 0.46 -14.00
N SER A 94 11.00 -0.75 -13.48
CA SER A 94 12.06 -1.70 -13.19
C SER A 94 11.66 -3.13 -13.59
N LYS A 95 12.14 -3.60 -14.74
CA LYS A 95 11.86 -4.95 -15.24
C LYS A 95 12.87 -5.95 -14.69
N PRO A 96 12.44 -7.03 -14.02
CA PRO A 96 13.34 -8.05 -13.50
C PRO A 96 13.88 -8.97 -14.61
N HIS A 97 15.13 -9.41 -14.47
CA HIS A 97 15.72 -10.43 -15.35
C HIS A 97 15.10 -11.83 -15.14
N LEU A 98 14.60 -12.10 -13.94
CA LEU A 98 13.82 -13.29 -13.58
C LEU A 98 12.34 -12.92 -13.55
N SER A 99 11.53 -13.57 -14.38
CA SER A 99 10.14 -13.14 -14.65
C SER A 99 9.20 -13.25 -13.45
N ASP A 100 9.48 -14.13 -12.50
CA ASP A 100 8.59 -14.46 -11.40
C ASP A 100 8.78 -13.58 -10.14
N VAL A 101 9.80 -12.72 -10.08
CA VAL A 101 10.16 -11.93 -8.88
C VAL A 101 10.17 -10.43 -9.14
N CYS A 102 10.47 -9.61 -8.13
CA CYS A 102 10.79 -8.18 -8.30
C CYS A 102 12.30 -7.95 -8.43
N THR A 103 12.66 -6.72 -8.80
CA THR A 103 14.05 -6.31 -8.97
C THR A 103 14.81 -6.11 -7.66
N MET A 104 14.12 -6.01 -6.51
CA MET A 104 14.76 -5.78 -5.21
C MET A 104 15.65 -6.94 -4.77
N CYS A 105 15.14 -8.18 -4.80
CA CYS A 105 15.86 -9.36 -4.31
C CYS A 105 16.27 -10.34 -5.41
N GLY A 106 15.62 -10.28 -6.58
CA GLY A 106 15.87 -11.20 -7.69
C GLY A 106 15.81 -12.68 -7.25
N LYS A 107 16.89 -13.43 -7.49
CA LYS A 107 17.00 -14.86 -7.17
C LYS A 107 16.88 -15.18 -5.66
N TYR A 108 17.06 -14.19 -4.78
CA TYR A 108 16.96 -14.36 -3.33
C TYR A 108 15.60 -13.93 -2.78
N CYS A 109 14.54 -13.95 -3.59
CA CYS A 109 13.19 -13.63 -3.14
C CYS A 109 12.73 -14.60 -2.05
N ALA A 110 12.46 -14.09 -0.85
CA ALA A 110 12.05 -14.90 0.29
C ALA A 110 10.76 -15.71 0.03
N LEU A 111 9.77 -15.11 -0.65
CA LEU A 111 8.51 -15.79 -0.98
C LEU A 111 8.74 -16.99 -1.91
N LYS A 112 9.63 -16.83 -2.91
CA LYS A 112 10.01 -17.91 -3.82
C LYS A 112 10.73 -19.04 -3.08
N ILE A 113 11.68 -18.69 -2.21
CA ILE A 113 12.43 -19.67 -1.41
C ILE A 113 11.47 -20.48 -0.51
N VAL A 114 10.49 -19.82 0.11
CA VAL A 114 9.49 -20.48 0.94
C VAL A 114 8.61 -21.42 0.13
N ASP A 115 8.12 -21.01 -1.05
CA ASP A 115 7.32 -21.87 -1.92
C ASP A 115 8.10 -23.12 -2.37
N GLU A 116 9.37 -22.94 -2.75
CA GLU A 116 10.28 -24.03 -3.13
C GLU A 116 10.52 -25.00 -1.96
N ALA A 117 10.80 -24.47 -0.76
CA ALA A 117 11.04 -25.27 0.44
C ALA A 117 9.81 -26.07 0.88
N LEU A 118 8.62 -25.47 0.78
CA LEU A 118 7.35 -26.10 1.16
C LEU A 118 6.76 -26.97 0.04
N LYS A 119 7.41 -27.06 -1.13
CA LYS A 119 6.89 -27.72 -2.35
C LYS A 119 5.48 -27.24 -2.71
N LEU A 120 5.17 -25.99 -2.37
CA LEU A 120 3.97 -25.31 -2.82
C LEU A 120 4.23 -24.98 -4.28
N ARG A 121 3.88 -25.89 -5.21
CA ARG A 121 3.90 -25.56 -6.63
C ARG A 121 2.99 -24.34 -6.85
N PRO A 122 3.40 -23.41 -7.74
CA PRO A 122 2.57 -22.26 -8.09
C PRO A 122 1.22 -22.71 -8.67
#